data_AF-A0A5B2UCX9-F1
#
_entry.id   AF-A0A5B2UCX9-F1
#
_cell.length_a   1.000
_cell.length_b   1.000
_cell.length_c   1.000
_cell.angle_alpha   90.00
_cell.angle_beta   90.00
_cell.angle_gamma   90.00
#
_symmetry.space_group_name_H-M   'P 1'
#
loop_
_entity.id
_entity.type
_entity.pdbx_description
1 polymer ?
#
loop_
_entity_poly.entity_id
_entity_poly.type
_entity_poly.pdbx_seq_one_letter_code
_entity_poly.pdbx_strand_id
1 'polypeptide(L)'
;MSDYFRQNGANTTFLSTESWVILCDIEQAIKTKIEAIGTPLKDWNISINYGVKTGYNEAFIIDGKKKEELILEDPKSAEIIRPLLRGRDIKRYSYEFADLHIITTFPSLKINIDDYPAVKQHLMSFGYDRLKQTGDRGARKKTNNQWFETQDSINYWEDFYKQKIIYPGIMRIAKSNLLNFPRFAYDESENFFFGNDCYFIIGEHIEYIWLILNSTLLGYLFRYYIYSFDETGFKMFTDYFQNIPIPKPNHTTLNQANDLLHEINMEKIDKWVYSFYNFSEEEVYEIENFVQKLIYEEES
;
A
#
# COMPACT_ATOMS: atom_id res chain seq x y z
N MET A 1 19.90 29.58 30.63
CA MET A 1 18.83 29.47 29.61
C MET A 1 19.19 30.18 28.31
N SER A 2 19.64 31.45 28.34
CA SER A 2 20.14 32.20 27.15
C SER A 2 21.22 31.47 26.33
N ASP A 3 22.23 30.88 27.00
CA ASP A 3 23.37 30.30 26.30
C ASP A 3 23.05 28.96 25.63
N TYR A 4 22.10 28.20 26.18
CA TYR A 4 21.64 26.94 25.59
C TYR A 4 20.99 27.16 24.23
N PHE A 5 20.12 28.18 24.10
CA PHE A 5 19.48 28.52 22.83
C PHE A 5 20.46 29.06 21.79
N ARG A 6 21.53 29.75 22.21
CA ARG A 6 22.58 30.23 21.30
C ARG A 6 23.49 29.10 20.81
N GLN A 7 23.73 28.09 21.65
CA GLN A 7 24.60 26.97 21.31
C GLN A 7 23.90 25.86 20.50
N ASN A 8 22.59 25.73 20.64
CA ASN A 8 21.80 24.67 19.98
C ASN A 8 20.81 25.21 18.93
N GLY A 9 20.88 26.51 18.60
CA GLY A 9 20.05 27.11 17.56
C GLY A 9 20.63 26.85 16.17
N ALA A 10 19.77 26.43 15.23
CA ALA A 10 20.12 26.31 13.82
C ALA A 10 19.42 27.41 13.00
N ASN A 11 20.12 27.94 11.98
CA ASN A 11 19.51 28.89 11.04
C ASN A 11 18.75 28.09 9.98
N THR A 12 17.43 28.27 9.92
CA THR A 12 16.59 27.66 8.88
C THR A 12 16.02 28.73 7.95
N THR A 13 15.90 28.41 6.66
CA THR A 13 15.39 29.33 5.63
C THR A 13 14.12 28.76 5.03
N PHE A 14 12.99 29.46 5.22
CA PHE A 14 11.72 29.08 4.63
C PHE A 14 11.53 29.80 3.30
N LEU A 15 11.77 29.09 2.19
CA LEU A 15 11.73 29.65 0.84
C LEU A 15 10.37 29.49 0.14
N SER A 16 9.46 28.67 0.68
CA SER A 16 8.14 28.39 0.11
C SER A 16 7.00 28.67 1.09
N THR A 17 5.79 28.81 0.57
CA THR A 17 4.54 28.92 1.36
C THR A 17 3.99 27.56 1.80
N GLU A 18 4.75 26.49 1.61
CA GLU A 18 4.34 25.14 1.98
C GLU A 18 4.56 24.85 3.48
N SER A 19 4.01 23.73 3.95
CA SER A 19 4.16 23.27 5.33
C SER A 19 5.64 23.22 5.75
N TRP A 20 5.97 23.82 6.89
CA TRP A 20 7.32 23.88 7.42
C TRP A 20 7.56 22.82 8.49
N VAL A 21 8.80 22.30 8.56
CA VAL A 21 9.27 21.37 9.58
C VAL A 21 10.59 21.91 10.15
N ILE A 22 10.80 21.77 11.45
CA ILE A 22 12.08 22.11 12.10
C ILE A 22 12.97 20.87 12.00
N LEU A 23 14.08 21.01 11.28
CA LEU A 23 15.05 19.94 11.04
C LEU A 23 16.42 20.34 11.57
N CYS A 24 17.20 19.36 12.02
CA CYS A 24 18.62 19.58 12.24
C CYS A 24 19.37 19.64 10.89
N ASP A 25 20.63 20.07 10.90
CA ASP A 25 21.39 20.32 9.68
C ASP A 25 21.50 19.09 8.76
N ILE A 26 21.70 17.89 9.34
CA ILE A 26 21.80 16.65 8.57
C ILE A 26 20.46 16.23 7.96
N GLU A 27 19.36 16.36 8.71
CA GLU A 27 18.00 16.09 8.22
C GLU A 27 17.62 17.06 7.09
N GLN A 28 17.97 18.33 7.23
CA GLN A 28 17.74 19.35 6.22
C GLN A 28 18.55 19.05 4.95
N ALA A 29 19.82 18.64 5.09
CA ALA A 29 20.67 18.26 3.96
C ALA A 29 20.08 17.06 3.20
N ILE A 30 19.67 16.01 3.91
CA ILE A 30 19.03 14.82 3.33
C ILE A 30 17.76 15.23 2.58
N LYS A 31 16.84 15.94 3.25
CA LYS A 31 15.57 16.35 2.63
C LYS A 31 15.79 17.21 1.39
N THR A 32 16.73 18.15 1.44
CA THR A 32 17.05 19.02 0.30
C THR A 32 17.55 18.23 -0.91
N LYS A 33 18.43 17.24 -0.71
CA LYS A 33 18.91 16.35 -1.80
C LYS A 33 17.77 15.55 -2.42
N ILE A 34 16.86 15.05 -1.59
CA ILE A 34 15.71 14.27 -2.06
C ILE A 34 14.78 15.14 -2.90
N GLU A 35 14.42 16.32 -2.42
CA GLU A 35 13.53 17.24 -3.12
C GLU A 35 14.15 17.84 -4.39
N ALA A 36 15.48 18.01 -4.42
CA ALA A 36 16.18 18.51 -5.61
C ALA A 36 16.18 17.52 -6.79
N ILE A 37 16.08 16.22 -6.50
CA ILE A 37 16.24 15.14 -7.51
C ILE A 37 14.90 14.44 -7.78
N GLY A 38 14.09 14.25 -6.75
CA GLY A 38 12.85 13.49 -6.86
C GLY A 38 11.71 14.29 -7.48
N THR A 39 10.81 13.56 -8.13
CA THR A 39 9.51 14.06 -8.61
C THR A 39 8.41 13.47 -7.72
N PRO A 40 7.49 14.27 -7.15
CA PRO A 40 6.38 13.77 -6.35
C PRO A 40 5.55 12.73 -7.10
N LEU A 41 5.15 11.64 -6.44
CA LEU A 41 4.36 10.55 -7.05
C LEU A 41 3.09 11.01 -7.80
N LYS A 42 2.42 12.08 -7.35
CA LYS A 42 1.27 12.68 -8.06
C LYS A 42 1.58 13.20 -9.46
N ASP A 43 2.85 13.52 -9.71
CA ASP A 43 3.36 14.02 -10.99
C ASP A 43 4.00 12.88 -11.83
N TRP A 44 3.79 11.63 -11.42
CA TRP A 44 4.10 10.45 -12.23
C TRP A 44 2.91 9.99 -13.05
N ASN A 45 3.18 9.29 -14.16
CA ASN A 45 2.16 8.62 -14.96
C ASN A 45 1.72 7.31 -14.27
N ILE A 46 1.14 7.46 -13.07
CA ILE A 46 0.64 6.37 -12.23
C ILE A 46 -0.77 6.69 -11.74
N SER A 47 -1.47 5.67 -11.25
CA SER A 47 -2.75 5.84 -10.56
C SER A 47 -2.71 5.07 -9.24
N ILE A 48 -3.21 5.71 -8.18
CA ILE A 48 -3.30 5.13 -6.84
C ILE A 48 -4.77 4.89 -6.52
N ASN A 49 -5.13 3.63 -6.40
CA ASN A 49 -6.49 3.18 -6.17
C ASN A 49 -6.60 2.44 -4.82
N TYR A 50 -7.81 2.20 -4.33
CA TYR A 50 -8.08 1.46 -3.10
C TYR A 50 -8.81 0.14 -3.37
N GLY A 51 -8.71 -0.80 -2.42
CA GLY A 51 -9.33 -2.12 -2.55
C GLY A 51 -10.86 -2.13 -2.41
N VAL A 52 -11.42 -3.33 -2.44
CA VAL A 52 -12.86 -3.56 -2.49
C VAL A 52 -13.51 -3.38 -1.12
N LYS A 53 -14.55 -2.56 -1.06
CA LYS A 53 -15.43 -2.49 0.11
C LYS A 53 -16.64 -3.40 -0.07
N THR A 54 -16.60 -4.57 0.57
CA THR A 54 -17.66 -5.59 0.45
C THR A 54 -18.96 -5.18 1.15
N GLY A 55 -18.86 -4.45 2.26
CA GLY A 55 -19.98 -4.15 3.17
C GLY A 55 -20.36 -5.30 4.10
N TYR A 56 -19.88 -6.53 3.87
CA TYR A 56 -20.04 -7.67 4.78
C TYR A 56 -19.06 -8.81 4.48
N ASN A 57 -17.84 -8.72 5.03
CA ASN A 57 -16.73 -9.61 4.68
C ASN A 57 -17.05 -11.11 4.81
N GLU A 58 -17.81 -11.54 5.82
CA GLU A 58 -18.14 -12.96 6.05
C GLU A 58 -18.82 -13.64 4.86
N ALA A 59 -19.61 -12.89 4.07
CA ALA A 59 -20.30 -13.45 2.90
C ALA A 59 -19.43 -13.43 1.64
N PHE A 60 -18.61 -12.38 1.48
CA PHE A 60 -17.86 -12.12 0.24
C PHE A 60 -16.44 -12.65 0.24
N ILE A 61 -15.84 -12.87 1.41
CA ILE A 61 -14.48 -13.40 1.56
C ILE A 61 -14.60 -14.85 2.02
N ILE A 62 -14.06 -15.75 1.22
CA ILE A 62 -14.14 -17.20 1.40
C ILE A 62 -12.74 -17.82 1.42
N ASP A 63 -12.59 -18.97 2.05
CA ASP A 63 -11.36 -19.76 1.99
C ASP A 63 -11.29 -20.59 0.70
N GLY A 64 -10.13 -21.18 0.40
CA GLY A 64 -9.93 -22.02 -0.77
C GLY A 64 -10.87 -23.22 -0.81
N LYS A 65 -11.17 -23.83 0.33
CA LYS A 65 -12.12 -24.95 0.42
C LYS A 65 -13.52 -24.55 -0.05
N LYS A 66 -14.05 -23.41 0.44
CA LYS A 66 -15.37 -22.92 0.00
C LYS A 66 -15.34 -22.48 -1.45
N LYS A 67 -14.24 -21.89 -1.95
CA LYS A 67 -14.07 -21.62 -3.38
C LYS A 67 -14.21 -22.89 -4.22
N GLU A 68 -13.50 -23.96 -3.85
CA GLU A 68 -13.54 -25.24 -4.57
C GLU A 68 -14.95 -25.85 -4.56
N GLU A 69 -15.64 -25.79 -3.42
CA GLU A 69 -17.04 -26.23 -3.29
C GLU A 69 -17.97 -25.49 -4.27
N LEU A 70 -17.88 -24.16 -4.32
CA LEU A 70 -18.72 -23.34 -5.21
C LEU A 70 -18.43 -23.60 -6.70
N ILE A 71 -17.16 -23.77 -7.06
CA ILE A 71 -16.75 -24.06 -8.44
C ILE A 71 -17.14 -25.49 -8.85
N LEU A 72 -17.09 -26.44 -7.92
CA LEU A 72 -17.50 -27.83 -8.19
C LEU A 72 -19.02 -27.93 -8.44
N GLU A 73 -19.82 -27.18 -7.68
CA GLU A 73 -21.28 -27.12 -7.85
C GLU A 73 -21.67 -26.33 -9.11
N ASP A 74 -21.00 -25.21 -9.36
CA ASP A 74 -21.22 -24.35 -10.53
C ASP A 74 -19.88 -23.85 -11.08
N PRO A 75 -19.33 -24.49 -12.14
CA PRO A 75 -18.05 -24.12 -12.72
C PRO A 75 -17.96 -22.65 -13.17
N LYS A 76 -19.09 -22.01 -13.48
CA LYS A 76 -19.12 -20.60 -13.88
C LYS A 76 -18.73 -19.66 -12.74
N SER A 77 -18.88 -20.08 -11.47
CA SER A 77 -18.44 -19.34 -10.28
C SER A 77 -16.97 -18.91 -10.35
N ALA A 78 -16.11 -19.66 -11.05
CA ALA A 78 -14.71 -19.31 -11.25
C ALA A 78 -14.52 -17.94 -11.94
N GLU A 79 -15.48 -17.48 -12.75
CA GLU A 79 -15.43 -16.17 -13.42
C GLU A 79 -15.51 -15.00 -12.43
N ILE A 80 -16.08 -15.19 -11.24
CA ILE A 80 -16.35 -14.13 -10.27
C ILE A 80 -15.73 -14.37 -8.90
N ILE A 81 -14.81 -15.33 -8.79
CA ILE A 81 -14.04 -15.59 -7.57
C ILE A 81 -12.57 -15.28 -7.87
N ARG A 82 -11.95 -14.41 -7.07
CA ARG A 82 -10.57 -13.95 -7.27
C ARG A 82 -9.72 -14.13 -6.01
N PRO A 83 -8.42 -14.36 -6.12
CA PRO A 83 -7.56 -14.49 -4.95
C PRO A 83 -7.49 -13.13 -4.21
N LEU A 84 -7.42 -13.19 -2.88
CA LEU A 84 -7.48 -12.03 -2.00
C LEU A 84 -6.27 -11.96 -1.08
N LEU A 85 -5.60 -10.81 -1.03
CA LEU A 85 -4.64 -10.45 0.01
C LEU A 85 -5.27 -9.47 1.01
N ARG A 86 -4.98 -9.65 2.30
CA ARG A 86 -5.31 -8.66 3.35
C ARG A 86 -4.09 -7.81 3.65
N GLY A 87 -4.27 -6.69 4.34
CA GLY A 87 -3.14 -5.82 4.71
C GLY A 87 -2.01 -6.50 5.49
N ARG A 88 -2.30 -7.56 6.26
CA ARG A 88 -1.31 -8.34 7.02
C ARG A 88 -0.51 -9.35 6.18
N ASP A 89 -1.06 -9.70 5.02
CA ASP A 89 -0.49 -10.65 4.08
C ASP A 89 0.59 -9.95 3.21
N ILE A 90 0.57 -8.62 3.14
CA ILE A 90 1.59 -7.80 2.44
C ILE A 90 2.86 -7.68 3.28
N LYS A 91 4.02 -8.00 2.68
CA LYS A 91 5.35 -7.95 3.29
C LYS A 91 6.29 -7.02 2.51
N ARG A 92 7.47 -6.75 3.09
CA ARG A 92 8.56 -6.05 2.39
C ARG A 92 9.08 -6.94 1.27
N TYR A 93 9.01 -6.45 0.02
CA TYR A 93 9.37 -7.18 -1.21
C TYR A 93 8.62 -8.50 -1.47
N SER A 94 7.53 -8.82 -0.76
CA SER A 94 6.82 -10.09 -0.96
C SER A 94 5.39 -10.05 -0.39
N TYR A 95 4.69 -11.17 -0.48
CA TYR A 95 3.40 -11.39 0.15
C TYR A 95 3.27 -12.83 0.62
N GLU A 96 2.37 -13.07 1.58
CA GLU A 96 2.01 -14.40 2.09
C GLU A 96 0.56 -14.71 1.73
N PHE A 97 0.34 -15.53 0.71
CA PHE A 97 -1.01 -15.90 0.32
C PHE A 97 -1.66 -16.84 1.33
N ALA A 98 -2.76 -16.39 1.95
CA ALA A 98 -3.46 -17.12 3.01
C ALA A 98 -4.61 -18.01 2.49
N ASP A 99 -4.60 -18.37 1.21
CA ASP A 99 -5.66 -19.14 0.55
C ASP A 99 -7.06 -18.52 0.69
N LEU A 100 -7.12 -17.18 0.66
CA LEU A 100 -8.35 -16.41 0.71
C LEU A 100 -8.76 -15.93 -0.67
N HIS A 101 -10.07 -15.84 -0.86
CA HIS A 101 -10.67 -15.45 -2.12
C HIS A 101 -11.83 -14.50 -1.87
N ILE A 102 -12.13 -13.67 -2.87
CA ILE A 102 -13.24 -12.72 -2.84
C ILE A 102 -14.21 -13.00 -3.99
N ILE A 103 -15.50 -12.90 -3.70
CA ILE A 103 -16.58 -12.94 -4.67
C ILE A 103 -16.77 -11.52 -5.23
N THR A 104 -16.49 -11.33 -6.52
CA THR A 104 -16.40 -10.03 -7.18
C THR A 104 -17.71 -9.65 -7.89
N THR A 105 -18.82 -9.60 -7.16
CA THR A 105 -20.11 -9.10 -7.65
C THR A 105 -20.18 -7.57 -7.59
N PHE A 106 -19.35 -6.90 -8.37
CA PHE A 106 -19.30 -5.44 -8.37
C PHE A 106 -20.50 -4.84 -9.12
N PRO A 107 -21.13 -3.77 -8.62
CA PRO A 107 -22.18 -3.05 -9.35
C PRO A 107 -21.76 -2.63 -10.77
N SER A 108 -20.48 -2.27 -10.98
CA SER A 108 -19.97 -1.87 -12.29
C SER A 108 -19.90 -3.00 -13.32
N LEU A 109 -19.91 -4.27 -12.88
CA LEU A 109 -19.96 -5.45 -13.76
C LEU A 109 -21.38 -5.79 -14.23
N LYS A 110 -22.41 -5.26 -13.58
CA LYS A 110 -23.83 -5.49 -13.91
C LYS A 110 -24.18 -6.98 -14.05
N ILE A 111 -23.67 -7.79 -13.12
CA ILE A 111 -23.82 -9.23 -13.13
C ILE A 111 -25.29 -9.62 -12.92
N ASN A 112 -25.79 -10.56 -13.72
CA ASN A 112 -27.01 -11.28 -13.39
C ASN A 112 -26.68 -12.43 -12.42
N ILE A 113 -27.08 -12.30 -11.14
CA ILE A 113 -26.77 -13.31 -10.12
C ILE A 113 -27.40 -14.68 -10.38
N ASP A 114 -28.47 -14.73 -11.18
CA ASP A 114 -29.13 -15.99 -11.57
C ASP A 114 -28.25 -16.85 -12.49
N ASP A 115 -27.25 -16.26 -13.12
CA ASP A 115 -26.27 -16.96 -13.93
C ASP A 115 -25.23 -17.73 -13.08
N TYR A 116 -25.19 -17.48 -11.76
CA TYR A 116 -24.23 -18.05 -10.81
C TYR A 116 -24.97 -18.69 -9.60
N PRO A 117 -25.76 -19.77 -9.81
CA PRO A 117 -26.63 -20.35 -8.79
C PRO A 117 -25.92 -20.74 -7.49
N ALA A 118 -24.72 -21.32 -7.53
CA ALA A 118 -24.01 -21.73 -6.31
C ALA A 118 -23.60 -20.51 -5.47
N VAL A 119 -23.05 -19.47 -6.11
CA VAL A 119 -22.72 -18.20 -5.44
C VAL A 119 -23.97 -17.52 -4.90
N LYS A 120 -25.07 -17.50 -5.66
CA LYS A 120 -26.36 -16.97 -5.21
C LYS A 120 -26.84 -17.66 -3.93
N GLN A 121 -26.80 -19.00 -3.89
CA GLN A 121 -27.20 -19.78 -2.73
C GLN A 121 -26.29 -19.53 -1.53
N HIS A 122 -24.96 -19.49 -1.74
CA HIS A 122 -23.99 -19.14 -0.71
C HIS A 122 -24.28 -17.77 -0.10
N LEU A 123 -24.45 -16.73 -0.90
CA LEU A 123 -24.80 -15.40 -0.40
C LEU A 123 -26.15 -15.41 0.33
N MET A 124 -27.16 -16.08 -0.21
CA MET A 124 -28.48 -16.22 0.43
C MET A 124 -28.43 -16.91 1.80
N SER A 125 -27.45 -17.80 2.04
CA SER A 125 -27.29 -18.50 3.32
C SER A 125 -26.99 -17.56 4.49
N PHE A 126 -26.46 -16.36 4.22
CA PHE A 126 -26.25 -15.30 5.21
C PHE A 126 -27.51 -14.47 5.50
N GLY A 127 -28.58 -14.69 4.73
CA GLY A 127 -29.87 -14.02 4.87
C GLY A 127 -30.04 -12.80 3.97
N TYR A 128 -31.15 -12.77 3.21
CA TYR A 128 -31.49 -11.63 2.34
C TYR A 128 -31.56 -10.30 3.11
N ASP A 129 -32.22 -10.29 4.28
CA ASP A 129 -32.35 -9.08 5.10
C ASP A 129 -31.02 -8.58 5.66
N ARG A 130 -30.04 -9.47 5.82
CA ARG A 130 -28.68 -9.11 6.23
C ARG A 130 -27.91 -8.47 5.09
N LEU A 131 -28.04 -9.00 3.87
CA LEU A 131 -27.27 -8.57 2.71
C LEU A 131 -27.91 -7.42 1.92
N LYS A 132 -29.22 -7.19 2.02
CA LYS A 132 -29.85 -6.03 1.38
C LYS A 132 -29.19 -4.73 1.86
N GLN A 133 -29.09 -3.76 0.96
CA GLN A 133 -28.39 -2.50 1.19
C GLN A 133 -29.41 -1.38 1.48
N THR A 134 -30.30 -1.58 2.46
CA THR A 134 -31.39 -0.63 2.79
C THR A 134 -31.01 0.36 3.88
N GLY A 135 -29.99 0.05 4.69
CA GLY A 135 -29.63 0.83 5.88
C GLY A 135 -30.51 0.57 7.10
N ASP A 136 -31.45 -0.38 7.02
CA ASP A 136 -32.25 -0.80 8.18
C ASP A 136 -31.37 -1.48 9.25
N ARG A 137 -31.87 -1.56 10.48
CA ARG A 137 -31.16 -2.26 11.56
C ARG A 137 -30.91 -3.73 11.17
N GLY A 138 -29.64 -4.12 11.08
CA GLY A 138 -29.22 -5.46 10.71
C GLY A 138 -28.89 -5.64 9.22
N ALA A 139 -29.34 -4.72 8.35
CA ALA A 139 -28.99 -4.69 6.93
C ALA A 139 -27.64 -4.00 6.69
N ARG A 140 -27.11 -4.11 5.47
CA ARG A 140 -25.93 -3.35 5.05
C ARG A 140 -26.29 -1.87 4.84
N LYS A 141 -25.26 -1.02 4.77
CA LYS A 141 -25.39 0.42 4.53
C LYS A 141 -26.31 0.69 3.34
N LYS A 142 -27.13 1.74 3.43
CA LYS A 142 -28.04 2.12 2.35
C LYS A 142 -27.27 2.49 1.08
N THR A 143 -27.53 1.79 -0.02
CA THR A 143 -27.04 2.09 -1.38
C THR A 143 -28.16 1.81 -2.39
N ASN A 144 -27.91 2.05 -3.68
CA ASN A 144 -28.82 1.67 -4.77
C ASN A 144 -28.41 0.34 -5.43
N ASN A 145 -27.47 -0.37 -4.84
CA ASN A 145 -26.90 -1.61 -5.36
C ASN A 145 -27.80 -2.78 -5.02
N GLN A 146 -27.65 -3.87 -5.76
CA GLN A 146 -28.34 -5.12 -5.47
C GLN A 146 -27.87 -5.74 -4.16
N TRP A 147 -28.73 -6.55 -3.54
CA TRP A 147 -28.45 -7.22 -2.26
C TRP A 147 -27.22 -8.15 -2.33
N PHE A 148 -26.88 -8.68 -3.50
CA PHE A 148 -25.74 -9.57 -3.72
C PHE A 148 -24.46 -8.84 -4.14
N GLU A 149 -24.53 -7.54 -4.41
CA GLU A 149 -23.38 -6.76 -4.87
C GLU A 149 -22.51 -6.30 -3.70
N THR A 150 -21.25 -5.98 -3.97
CA THR A 150 -20.39 -5.26 -3.02
C THR A 150 -20.95 -3.86 -2.71
N GLN A 151 -20.42 -3.20 -1.68
CA GLN A 151 -20.95 -1.90 -1.25
C GLN A 151 -20.54 -0.78 -2.21
N ASP A 152 -19.29 -0.78 -2.68
CA ASP A 152 -18.79 0.23 -3.62
C ASP A 152 -18.88 -0.32 -5.06
N SER A 153 -19.04 0.57 -6.04
CA SER A 153 -19.25 0.19 -7.46
C SER A 153 -18.00 -0.38 -8.12
N ILE A 154 -16.83 0.15 -7.75
CA ILE A 154 -15.50 -0.21 -8.29
C ILE A 154 -15.46 -0.06 -9.83
N ASN A 155 -15.48 1.18 -10.33
CA ASN A 155 -15.39 1.47 -11.77
C ASN A 155 -14.03 1.10 -12.39
N TYR A 156 -12.97 1.08 -11.59
CA TYR A 156 -11.61 0.75 -11.99
C TYR A 156 -11.30 -0.74 -11.80
N TRP A 157 -12.31 -1.63 -11.83
CA TRP A 157 -12.13 -3.05 -11.55
C TRP A 157 -11.12 -3.74 -12.49
N GLU A 158 -10.96 -3.24 -13.72
CA GLU A 158 -9.97 -3.73 -14.68
C GLU A 158 -8.53 -3.49 -14.20
N ASP A 159 -8.29 -2.47 -13.37
CA ASP A 159 -6.96 -2.13 -12.86
C ASP A 159 -6.43 -3.22 -11.90
N PHE A 160 -7.30 -4.02 -11.28
CA PHE A 160 -6.88 -5.17 -10.48
C PHE A 160 -6.22 -6.27 -11.31
N TYR A 161 -6.36 -6.25 -12.63
CA TYR A 161 -5.73 -7.22 -13.53
C TYR A 161 -4.40 -6.72 -14.11
N LYS A 162 -3.98 -5.50 -13.77
CA LYS A 162 -2.69 -4.96 -14.19
C LYS A 162 -1.60 -5.36 -13.20
N GLN A 163 -0.37 -5.33 -13.68
CA GLN A 163 0.83 -5.29 -12.83
C GLN A 163 0.70 -4.13 -11.85
N LYS A 164 0.88 -4.42 -10.56
CA LYS A 164 0.59 -3.43 -9.51
C LYS A 164 1.43 -3.62 -8.27
N ILE A 165 1.72 -2.51 -7.61
CA ILE A 165 2.22 -2.52 -6.23
C ILE A 165 1.03 -2.50 -5.29
N ILE A 166 1.04 -3.33 -4.24
CA ILE A 166 -0.02 -3.43 -3.24
C ILE A 166 0.55 -3.06 -1.87
N TYR A 167 -0.18 -2.24 -1.12
CA TYR A 167 0.25 -1.83 0.23
C TYR A 167 -0.92 -1.55 1.17
N PRO A 168 -0.77 -1.81 2.48
CA PRO A 168 -1.83 -1.56 3.44
C PRO A 168 -1.98 -0.07 3.74
N GLY A 169 -3.22 0.36 3.97
CA GLY A 169 -3.57 1.71 4.37
C GLY A 169 -3.09 2.10 5.77
N ILE A 170 -2.77 1.10 6.60
CA ILE A 170 -2.11 1.27 7.89
C ILE A 170 -0.85 0.40 7.90
N MET A 171 0.29 1.05 8.11
CA MET A 171 1.57 0.38 8.33
C MET A 171 1.94 0.52 9.79
N ARG A 172 2.41 -0.58 10.39
CA ARG A 172 2.98 -0.57 11.72
C ARG A 172 4.33 -1.26 11.69
N ILE A 173 5.33 -0.63 12.30
CA ILE A 173 6.62 -1.26 12.56
C ILE A 173 6.40 -2.28 13.66
N ALA A 174 6.43 -3.56 13.31
CA ALA A 174 6.21 -4.64 14.27
C ALA A 174 7.52 -4.99 14.97
N LYS A 175 7.58 -4.87 16.30
CA LYS A 175 8.76 -5.24 17.10
C LYS A 175 9.29 -6.65 16.81
N SER A 176 8.39 -7.58 16.48
CA SER A 176 8.74 -8.96 16.15
C SER A 176 9.34 -9.15 14.76
N ASN A 177 9.21 -8.18 13.84
CA ASN A 177 9.73 -8.28 12.49
C ASN A 177 10.00 -6.89 11.89
N LEU A 178 11.17 -6.36 12.27
CA LEU A 178 11.68 -5.04 11.90
C LEU A 178 11.98 -4.92 10.41
N LEU A 179 12.45 -6.01 9.83
CA LEU A 179 12.81 -6.08 8.42
C LEU A 179 11.58 -6.04 7.51
N ASN A 180 10.37 -6.17 8.06
CA ASN A 180 9.12 -6.14 7.31
C ASN A 180 8.49 -4.73 7.20
N PHE A 181 9.30 -3.68 7.33
CA PHE A 181 8.93 -2.30 7.12
C PHE A 181 9.99 -1.58 6.25
N PRO A 182 9.59 -0.68 5.34
CA PRO A 182 8.22 -0.51 4.80
C PRO A 182 7.75 -1.76 4.04
N ARG A 183 6.45 -1.91 3.79
CA ARG A 183 5.88 -3.14 3.20
C ARG A 183 5.03 -2.88 1.95
N PHE A 184 5.62 -3.18 0.80
CA PHE A 184 4.98 -3.09 -0.50
C PHE A 184 5.19 -4.40 -1.26
N ALA A 185 4.11 -5.07 -1.63
CA ALA A 185 4.15 -6.25 -2.49
C ALA A 185 4.05 -5.84 -3.96
N TYR A 186 4.62 -6.64 -4.85
CA TYR A 186 4.40 -6.53 -6.29
C TYR A 186 3.59 -7.73 -6.75
N ASP A 187 2.49 -7.46 -7.44
CA ASP A 187 1.70 -8.46 -8.13
C ASP A 187 1.94 -8.31 -9.63
N GLU A 188 2.71 -9.25 -10.19
CA GLU A 188 3.05 -9.29 -11.61
C GLU A 188 1.85 -9.73 -12.47
N SER A 189 1.07 -10.73 -12.02
CA SER A 189 -0.02 -11.29 -12.82
C SER A 189 -0.96 -12.24 -12.08
N GLU A 190 -0.83 -12.41 -10.75
CA GLU A 190 -1.71 -13.29 -9.96
C GLU A 190 -3.13 -12.72 -9.84
N ASN A 191 -3.31 -11.44 -10.22
CA ASN A 191 -4.59 -10.74 -10.23
C ASN A 191 -5.21 -10.73 -8.83
N PHE A 192 -4.39 -10.45 -7.81
CA PHE A 192 -4.85 -10.33 -6.44
C PHE A 192 -5.78 -9.13 -6.28
N PHE A 193 -6.89 -9.41 -5.62
CA PHE A 193 -7.78 -8.42 -5.05
C PHE A 193 -7.42 -8.20 -3.59
N PHE A 194 -7.93 -7.14 -2.99
CA PHE A 194 -7.70 -6.81 -1.58
C PHE A 194 -8.86 -5.99 -1.05
N GLY A 195 -9.01 -5.97 0.27
CA GLY A 195 -10.03 -5.18 0.95
C GLY A 195 -9.74 -3.67 0.87
N ASN A 196 -10.73 -2.87 1.26
CA ASN A 196 -10.59 -1.41 1.35
C ASN A 196 -9.61 -0.93 2.44
N ASP A 197 -8.95 -1.86 3.13
CA ASP A 197 -7.81 -1.63 4.02
C ASP A 197 -6.47 -1.59 3.28
N CYS A 198 -6.45 -1.87 1.97
CA CYS A 198 -5.27 -1.79 1.11
C CYS A 198 -5.48 -0.80 -0.05
N TYR A 199 -4.35 -0.34 -0.56
CA TYR A 199 -4.21 0.50 -1.76
C TYR A 199 -3.30 -0.19 -2.75
N PHE A 200 -3.32 0.29 -3.99
CA PHE A 200 -2.44 -0.20 -5.03
C PHE A 200 -2.08 0.88 -6.04
N ILE A 201 -0.92 0.67 -6.69
CA ILE A 201 -0.34 1.56 -7.69
C ILE A 201 -0.24 0.81 -9.01
N ILE A 202 -0.72 1.42 -10.08
CA ILE A 202 -0.53 0.98 -11.48
C ILE A 202 0.07 2.14 -12.30
N GLY A 203 0.69 1.84 -13.44
CA GLY A 203 1.25 2.86 -14.33
C GLY A 203 2.61 2.47 -14.91
N GLU A 204 3.43 3.47 -15.21
CA GLU A 204 4.76 3.28 -15.76
C GLU A 204 5.81 2.94 -14.70
N HIS A 205 6.81 2.14 -15.08
CA HIS A 205 8.00 1.84 -14.26
C HIS A 205 7.69 1.27 -12.86
N ILE A 206 6.64 0.45 -12.75
CA ILE A 206 6.15 -0.06 -11.47
C ILE A 206 7.22 -0.84 -10.70
N GLU A 207 8.01 -1.69 -11.35
CA GLU A 207 9.05 -2.46 -10.68
C GLU A 207 10.17 -1.56 -10.12
N TYR A 208 10.55 -0.52 -10.86
CA TYR A 208 11.51 0.50 -10.41
C TYR A 208 10.99 1.23 -9.16
N ILE A 209 9.72 1.66 -9.20
CA ILE A 209 9.07 2.33 -8.06
C ILE A 209 8.98 1.36 -6.86
N TRP A 210 8.63 0.10 -7.10
CA TRP A 210 8.51 -0.94 -6.08
C TRP A 210 9.82 -1.17 -5.31
N LEU A 211 10.96 -1.20 -6.01
CA LEU A 211 12.26 -1.31 -5.38
C LEU A 211 12.54 -0.14 -4.43
N ILE A 212 12.27 1.09 -4.88
CA ILE A 212 12.48 2.30 -4.06
C ILE A 212 11.50 2.34 -2.88
N LEU A 213 10.24 1.96 -3.10
CA LEU A 213 9.23 2.01 -2.03
C LEU A 213 9.49 0.98 -0.91
N ASN A 214 10.25 -0.07 -1.17
CA ASN A 214 10.68 -1.00 -0.13
C ASN A 214 12.07 -0.66 0.45
N SER A 215 12.69 0.46 0.06
CA SER A 215 14.00 0.85 0.59
C SER A 215 13.91 1.40 2.02
N THR A 216 15.02 1.33 2.74
CA THR A 216 15.15 1.91 4.08
C THR A 216 14.97 3.43 4.05
N LEU A 217 15.37 4.08 2.95
CA LEU A 217 15.10 5.50 2.72
C LEU A 217 13.61 5.84 2.79
N LEU A 218 12.72 5.00 2.22
CA LEU A 218 11.29 5.29 2.30
C LEU A 218 10.81 5.25 3.76
N GLY A 219 11.30 4.28 4.55
CA GLY A 219 11.01 4.22 5.98
C GLY A 219 11.39 5.50 6.71
N TYR A 220 12.56 6.07 6.39
CA TYR A 220 12.99 7.37 6.90
C TYR A 220 12.07 8.51 6.44
N LEU A 221 11.67 8.54 5.16
CA LEU A 221 10.82 9.58 4.58
C LEU A 221 9.41 9.66 5.17
N PHE A 222 8.91 8.59 5.79
CA PHE A 222 7.59 8.59 6.42
C PHE A 222 7.44 9.72 7.45
N ARG A 223 8.51 10.09 8.16
CA ARG A 223 8.48 11.18 9.15
C ARG A 223 8.16 12.55 8.57
N TYR A 224 8.38 12.75 7.27
CA TYR A 224 8.15 14.03 6.58
C TYR A 224 6.86 14.03 5.77
N TYR A 225 6.54 12.89 5.16
CA TYR A 225 5.51 12.82 4.13
C TYR A 225 4.26 12.05 4.57
N ILE A 226 4.31 11.25 5.63
CA ILE A 226 3.21 10.36 6.01
C ILE A 226 2.68 10.73 7.40
N TYR A 227 1.35 10.67 7.54
CA TYR A 227 0.70 10.86 8.83
C TYR A 227 1.03 9.71 9.78
N SER A 228 1.69 10.02 10.89
CA SER A 228 1.87 9.15 12.04
C SER A 228 0.78 9.44 13.08
N PHE A 229 0.19 8.38 13.64
CA PHE A 229 -0.78 8.48 14.74
C PHE A 229 -0.22 7.96 16.07
N ASP A 230 0.86 7.19 16.02
CA ASP A 230 1.76 6.87 17.12
C ASP A 230 3.16 6.61 16.57
N GLU A 231 4.15 6.40 17.44
CA GLU A 231 5.57 6.29 17.09
C GLU A 231 5.88 5.19 16.06
N THR A 232 5.08 4.12 16.02
CA THR A 232 5.30 2.98 15.12
C THR A 232 4.24 2.87 14.02
N GLY A 233 3.20 3.69 14.09
CA GLY A 233 1.95 3.57 13.34
C GLY A 233 1.74 4.70 12.34
N PHE A 234 1.63 4.34 11.08
CA PHE A 234 1.49 5.24 9.95
C PHE A 234 0.21 4.97 9.18
N LYS A 235 -0.47 6.04 8.75
CA LYS A 235 -1.65 5.95 7.89
C LYS A 235 -1.34 6.48 6.50
N MET A 236 -1.47 5.60 5.51
CA MET A 236 -1.11 5.83 4.12
C MET A 236 -2.22 6.55 3.35
N PHE A 237 -2.63 7.72 3.83
CA PHE A 237 -3.58 8.57 3.11
C PHE A 237 -2.98 8.97 1.74
N THR A 238 -3.73 8.77 0.67
CA THR A 238 -3.29 9.10 -0.71
C THR A 238 -2.82 10.55 -0.82
N ASP A 239 -3.53 11.49 -0.19
CA ASP A 239 -3.21 12.93 -0.23
C ASP A 239 -1.82 13.26 0.29
N TYR A 240 -1.31 12.45 1.23
CA TYR A 240 0.03 12.56 1.80
C TYR A 240 1.04 11.74 0.99
N PHE A 241 0.74 10.47 0.77
CA PHE A 241 1.63 9.52 0.09
C PHE A 241 2.02 9.98 -1.32
N GLN A 242 1.10 10.56 -2.07
CA GLN A 242 1.36 11.04 -3.44
C GLN A 242 2.34 12.22 -3.51
N ASN A 243 2.69 12.85 -2.39
CA ASN A 243 3.68 13.92 -2.37
C ASN A 243 5.11 13.42 -2.18
N ILE A 244 5.33 12.12 -1.92
CA ILE A 244 6.67 11.56 -1.76
C ILE A 244 7.46 11.75 -3.07
N PRO A 245 8.60 12.47 -3.05
CA PRO A 245 9.45 12.64 -4.21
C PRO A 245 10.29 11.38 -4.47
N ILE A 246 10.23 10.87 -5.70
CA ILE A 246 11.02 9.72 -6.18
C ILE A 246 11.77 10.12 -7.46
N PRO A 247 13.05 9.75 -7.65
CA PRO A 247 13.82 10.05 -8.85
C PRO A 247 13.18 9.41 -10.08
N LYS A 248 13.11 10.15 -11.19
CA LYS A 248 12.67 9.60 -12.47
C LYS A 248 13.77 8.68 -13.03
N PRO A 249 13.41 7.51 -13.57
CA PRO A 249 14.40 6.59 -14.09
C PRO A 249 14.99 7.10 -15.41
N ASN A 250 16.22 6.67 -15.70
CA ASN A 250 16.83 6.74 -17.03
C ASN A 250 17.21 5.32 -17.49
N HIS A 251 17.77 5.17 -18.70
CA HIS A 251 18.16 3.86 -19.23
C HIS A 251 19.10 3.08 -18.30
N THR A 252 20.07 3.74 -17.68
CA THR A 252 21.03 3.11 -16.78
C THR A 252 20.34 2.61 -15.52
N THR A 253 19.49 3.42 -14.90
CA THR A 253 18.81 3.04 -13.65
C THR A 253 17.75 1.97 -13.88
N LEU A 254 17.10 1.94 -15.06
CA LEU A 254 16.19 0.86 -15.43
C LEU A 254 16.93 -0.47 -15.60
N ASN A 255 18.08 -0.47 -16.26
CA ASN A 255 18.89 -1.68 -16.40
C ASN A 255 19.36 -2.20 -15.03
N GLN A 256 19.83 -1.29 -14.16
CA GLN A 256 20.21 -1.66 -12.79
C GLN A 256 19.02 -2.20 -11.99
N ALA A 257 17.83 -1.60 -12.14
CA ALA A 257 16.62 -2.11 -11.50
C ALA A 257 16.31 -3.55 -11.96
N ASN A 258 16.39 -3.82 -13.26
CA ASN A 258 16.19 -5.17 -13.80
C ASN A 258 17.18 -6.19 -13.20
N ASP A 259 18.46 -5.81 -13.06
CA ASP A 259 19.46 -6.66 -12.43
C ASP A 259 19.11 -6.96 -10.95
N LEU A 260 18.59 -5.97 -10.23
CA LEU A 260 18.17 -6.11 -8.82
C LEU A 260 16.90 -6.94 -8.66
N LEU A 261 16.00 -6.96 -9.66
CA LEU A 261 14.78 -7.77 -9.62
C LEU A 261 15.08 -9.28 -9.70
N HIS A 262 16.19 -9.67 -10.33
CA HIS A 262 16.59 -11.08 -10.41
C HIS A 262 16.95 -11.69 -9.05
N GLU A 263 17.52 -10.89 -8.14
CA GLU A 263 17.87 -11.32 -6.78
C GLU A 263 17.63 -10.16 -5.81
N ILE A 264 16.47 -10.18 -5.15
CA ILE A 264 16.12 -9.16 -4.16
C ILE A 264 17.08 -9.25 -2.97
N ASN A 265 17.97 -8.27 -2.88
CA ASN A 265 18.89 -8.08 -1.77
C ASN A 265 18.74 -6.66 -1.23
N MET A 266 18.23 -6.54 -0.01
CA MET A 266 17.88 -5.24 0.60
C MET A 266 19.10 -4.30 0.68
N GLU A 267 20.27 -4.81 1.06
CA GLU A 267 21.49 -3.99 1.17
C GLU A 267 21.95 -3.45 -0.18
N LYS A 268 21.90 -4.28 -1.24
CA LYS A 268 22.23 -3.84 -2.61
C LYS A 268 21.24 -2.78 -3.10
N ILE A 269 19.95 -2.98 -2.84
CA ILE A 269 18.90 -2.05 -3.25
C ILE A 269 19.04 -0.73 -2.49
N ASP A 270 19.27 -0.76 -1.17
CA ASP A 270 19.44 0.46 -0.37
C ASP A 270 20.66 1.27 -0.85
N LYS A 271 21.81 0.62 -1.09
CA LYS A 271 22.98 1.29 -1.69
C LYS A 271 22.67 1.91 -3.06
N TRP A 272 21.93 1.20 -3.90
CA TRP A 272 21.50 1.70 -5.19
C TRP A 272 20.58 2.93 -5.05
N VAL A 273 19.61 2.89 -4.14
CA VAL A 273 18.72 4.03 -3.86
C VAL A 273 19.51 5.23 -3.31
N TYR A 274 20.42 5.03 -2.36
CA TYR A 274 21.25 6.11 -1.81
C TYR A 274 22.12 6.78 -2.88
N SER A 275 22.59 6.01 -3.86
CA SER A 275 23.42 6.52 -4.95
C SER A 275 22.72 7.57 -5.81
N PHE A 276 21.38 7.57 -5.88
CA PHE A 276 20.62 8.57 -6.62
C PHE A 276 20.77 9.96 -6.05
N TYR A 277 20.99 10.07 -4.74
CA TYR A 277 21.02 11.34 -4.02
C TYR A 277 22.43 11.79 -3.65
N ASN A 278 23.46 10.98 -3.94
CA ASN A 278 24.83 11.21 -3.51
C ASN A 278 24.91 11.48 -2.00
N PHE A 279 24.30 10.60 -1.19
CA PHE A 279 24.40 10.70 0.26
C PHE A 279 25.82 10.42 0.74
N SER A 280 26.27 11.18 1.73
CA SER A 280 27.50 10.89 2.48
C SER A 280 27.30 9.70 3.40
N GLU A 281 28.40 9.14 3.91
CA GLU A 281 28.33 8.06 4.91
C GLU A 281 27.59 8.50 6.18
N GLU A 282 27.74 9.76 6.59
CA GLU A 282 27.03 10.34 7.74
C GLU A 282 25.52 10.42 7.50
N GLU A 283 25.10 10.85 6.30
CA GLU A 283 23.69 10.92 5.93
C GLU A 283 23.05 9.53 5.84
N VAL A 284 23.75 8.56 5.24
CA VAL A 284 23.30 7.15 5.21
C VAL A 284 23.18 6.60 6.63
N TYR A 285 24.17 6.86 7.49
CA TYR A 285 24.13 6.43 8.89
C TYR A 285 22.92 7.03 9.62
N GLU A 286 22.62 8.32 9.44
CA GLU A 286 21.45 8.96 10.05
C GLU A 286 20.13 8.31 9.57
N ILE A 287 20.01 8.03 8.27
CA ILE A 287 18.83 7.37 7.69
C ILE A 287 18.62 5.99 8.32
N GLU A 288 19.65 5.15 8.31
CA GLU A 288 19.58 3.77 8.81
C GLU A 288 19.36 3.74 10.33
N ASN A 289 20.08 4.58 11.07
CA ASN A 289 19.98 4.69 12.52
C ASN A 289 18.61 5.21 12.96
N PHE A 290 18.01 6.17 12.25
CA PHE A 290 16.65 6.64 12.55
C PHE A 290 15.62 5.51 12.39
N VAL A 291 15.65 4.81 11.26
CA VAL A 291 14.74 3.67 11.02
C VAL A 291 14.97 2.59 12.07
N GLN A 292 16.22 2.35 12.46
CA GLN A 292 16.58 1.46 13.55
C GLN A 292 16.10 1.97 14.91
N LYS A 293 16.09 3.27 15.21
CA LYS A 293 15.69 3.82 16.53
C LYS A 293 14.19 3.84 16.75
N LEU A 294 13.38 4.03 15.70
CA LEU A 294 11.92 3.87 15.74
C LEU A 294 11.45 2.53 16.33
N ILE A 295 12.39 1.60 16.50
CA ILE A 295 12.18 0.23 16.95
C ILE A 295 12.50 0.06 18.45
N TYR A 296 13.44 0.83 19.02
CA TYR A 296 14.05 0.55 20.32
C TYR A 296 13.66 1.51 21.46
N GLU A 297 12.93 2.60 21.21
CA GLU A 297 12.64 3.64 22.22
C GLU A 297 11.29 3.51 22.98
N GLU A 298 10.82 2.30 23.29
CA GLU A 298 9.68 2.08 24.23
C GLU A 298 10.08 1.32 25.52
N GLU A 299 11.28 1.56 26.06
CA GLU A 299 11.71 1.03 27.36
C GLU A 299 12.15 2.11 28.38
N SER A 300 11.61 3.33 28.28
CA SER A 300 11.82 4.38 29.30
C SER A 300 10.51 4.92 29.87
#